data_AF-A0A8S3JQQ2-F1
#
_entry.id   AF-A0A8S3JQQ2-F1
#
_cell.length_a   1.000
_cell.length_b   1.000
_cell.length_c   1.000
_cell.angle_alpha   90.00
_cell.angle_beta   90.00
_cell.angle_gamma   90.00
#
_symmetry.space_group_name_H-M   'P 1'
#
loop_
_entity.id
_entity.type
_entity.pdbx_description
1 polymer ?
#
loop_
_entity_poly.entity_id
_entity_poly.type
_entity_poly.pdbx_seq_one_letter_code
_entity_poly.pdbx_strand_id
1 'polypeptide(L)'
;MRISIDTTCTGKERPFDFDVESSTTIKQLKELLFEKVNNITTITAEDLQTSYFDFEGDKLDTDENTLKIYGVEEKSRLKYVESMNRPSRDPDSLGGVGAKFVDVSNEKGLQRIEWAKNAPEWRRVDRGFVLEGICTSPKCKATGQTVAISMHYRNYDITSE
;
A
#
# COMPACT_ATOMS: atom_id res chain seq x y z
N MET A 1 -29.45 -0.71 -16.14
CA MET A 1 -29.46 -0.27 -14.74
C MET A 1 -28.46 0.87 -14.57
N ARG A 2 -28.83 1.92 -13.86
CA ARG A 2 -27.93 3.04 -13.57
C ARG A 2 -27.23 2.81 -12.25
N ILE A 3 -25.91 2.79 -12.23
CA ILE A 3 -25.09 2.63 -11.01
C ILE A 3 -24.17 3.84 -10.85
N SER A 4 -23.63 4.03 -9.65
CA SER A 4 -22.63 5.06 -9.38
C SER A 4 -21.35 4.42 -8.83
N ILE A 5 -20.19 4.89 -9.28
CA ILE A 5 -18.89 4.41 -8.83
C ILE A 5 -18.16 5.59 -8.18
N ASP A 6 -17.88 5.46 -6.89
CA ASP A 6 -17.05 6.41 -6.17
C ASP A 6 -15.58 6.10 -6.45
N THR A 7 -14.86 7.05 -7.02
CA THR A 7 -13.40 6.99 -7.12
C THR A 7 -12.76 7.96 -6.15
N THR A 8 -11.66 7.56 -5.53
CA THR A 8 -10.82 8.48 -4.75
C THR A 8 -9.82 9.12 -5.70
N CYS A 9 -10.11 10.33 -6.17
CA CYS A 9 -9.17 11.12 -6.96
C CYS A 9 -8.58 12.22 -6.11
N THR A 10 -7.25 12.29 -5.97
CA THR A 10 -6.55 13.37 -5.24
C THR A 10 -7.05 13.58 -3.79
N GLY A 11 -7.43 12.49 -3.10
CA GLY A 11 -7.95 12.54 -1.73
C GLY A 11 -9.39 13.06 -1.59
N LYS A 12 -10.15 13.18 -2.70
CA LYS A 12 -11.59 13.49 -2.68
C LYS A 12 -12.36 12.39 -3.41
N GLU A 13 -13.43 11.92 -2.78
CA GLU A 13 -14.39 11.02 -3.42
C GLU A 13 -15.14 11.76 -4.53
N ARG A 14 -15.18 11.16 -5.72
CA ARG A 14 -15.98 11.65 -6.85
C ARG A 14 -16.84 10.50 -7.38
N PRO A 15 -18.18 10.63 -7.32
CA PRO A 15 -19.08 9.66 -7.94
C PRO A 15 -19.12 9.86 -9.45
N PHE A 16 -19.09 8.74 -10.19
CA PHE A 16 -19.34 8.68 -11.62
C PHE A 16 -20.51 7.75 -11.91
N ASP A 17 -21.52 8.24 -12.60
CA ASP A 17 -22.69 7.44 -12.95
C ASP A 17 -22.49 6.68 -14.26
N PHE A 18 -22.99 5.45 -14.32
CA PHE A 18 -22.92 4.61 -15.51
C PHE A 18 -24.27 3.95 -15.77
N ASP A 19 -24.66 3.91 -17.04
CA ASP A 19 -25.79 3.11 -17.52
C ASP A 19 -25.23 1.79 -18.06
N VAL A 20 -25.42 0.70 -17.31
CA VAL A 20 -24.86 -0.63 -17.59
C VAL A 20 -25.94 -1.71 -17.55
N GLU A 21 -25.64 -2.91 -18.06
CA GLU A 21 -26.55 -4.05 -17.93
C GLU A 21 -26.16 -4.91 -16.71
N SER A 22 -27.11 -5.68 -16.16
CA SER A 22 -26.81 -6.64 -15.08
C SER A 22 -25.84 -7.76 -15.51
N SER A 23 -25.77 -8.01 -16.82
CA SER A 23 -24.85 -8.93 -17.50
C SER A 23 -23.44 -8.37 -17.69
N THR A 24 -23.22 -7.07 -17.45
CA THR A 24 -21.89 -6.46 -17.59
C THR A 24 -20.90 -7.14 -16.65
N THR A 25 -19.73 -7.49 -17.19
CA THR A 25 -18.66 -8.11 -16.40
C THR A 25 -17.83 -7.07 -15.65
N ILE A 26 -17.11 -7.51 -14.61
CA ILE A 26 -16.20 -6.62 -13.87
C ILE A 26 -15.12 -6.04 -14.80
N LYS A 27 -14.59 -6.86 -15.73
CA LYS A 27 -13.64 -6.38 -16.74
C LYS A 27 -14.22 -5.24 -17.60
N GLN A 28 -15.43 -5.42 -18.14
CA GLN A 28 -16.09 -4.40 -18.93
C GLN A 28 -16.34 -3.13 -18.10
N LEU A 29 -16.70 -3.28 -16.82
CA LEU A 29 -16.91 -2.15 -15.93
C LEU A 29 -15.61 -1.36 -15.68
N LYS A 30 -14.47 -2.04 -15.51
CA LYS A 30 -13.14 -1.41 -15.39
C LYS A 30 -12.78 -0.62 -16.66
N GLU A 31 -13.04 -1.19 -17.83
CA GLU A 31 -12.80 -0.52 -19.13
C GLU A 31 -13.67 0.73 -19.28
N LEU A 32 -14.97 0.65 -18.94
CA LEU A 32 -15.88 1.80 -18.95
C LEU A 32 -15.47 2.90 -17.98
N LEU A 33 -15.04 2.51 -16.77
CA LEU A 33 -14.53 3.47 -15.80
C LEU A 33 -13.30 4.18 -16.36
N PHE A 34 -12.35 3.42 -16.91
CA PHE A 34 -11.12 3.95 -17.50
C PHE A 34 -11.42 4.98 -18.59
N GLU A 35 -12.26 4.63 -19.57
CA GLU A 35 -12.64 5.56 -20.66
C GLU A 35 -13.22 6.87 -20.13
N LYS A 36 -14.03 6.80 -19.06
CA LYS A 36 -14.67 7.98 -18.47
C LYS A 36 -13.70 8.86 -17.68
N VAL A 37 -12.70 8.27 -17.05
CA VAL A 37 -11.79 8.96 -16.11
C VAL A 37 -10.40 9.24 -16.67
N ASN A 38 -10.04 8.70 -17.84
CA ASN A 38 -8.70 8.83 -18.44
C ASN A 38 -8.27 10.31 -18.68
N ASN A 39 -9.23 11.21 -18.91
CA ASN A 39 -8.94 12.65 -19.09
C ASN A 39 -8.96 13.46 -17.78
N ILE A 40 -9.34 12.84 -16.66
CA ILE A 40 -9.60 13.52 -15.38
C ILE A 40 -8.62 13.03 -14.30
N THR A 41 -8.10 11.82 -14.44
CA THR A 41 -7.40 11.09 -13.39
C THR A 41 -6.09 10.50 -13.91
N THR A 42 -5.23 10.04 -12.99
CA THR A 42 -3.94 9.42 -13.29
C THR A 42 -4.02 7.89 -13.30
N ILE A 43 -5.22 7.33 -13.52
CA ILE A 43 -5.41 5.88 -13.64
C ILE A 43 -4.74 5.42 -14.94
N THR A 44 -3.85 4.45 -14.86
CA THR A 44 -3.16 3.84 -16.00
C THR A 44 -3.73 2.46 -16.29
N ALA A 45 -3.43 1.91 -17.47
CA ALA A 45 -3.86 0.55 -17.84
C ALA A 45 -3.32 -0.54 -16.88
N GLU A 46 -2.16 -0.30 -16.25
CA GLU A 46 -1.57 -1.21 -15.26
C GLU A 46 -2.39 -1.22 -13.95
N ASP A 47 -2.97 -0.08 -13.58
CA ASP A 47 -3.83 0.03 -12.40
C ASP A 47 -5.14 -0.74 -12.56
N LEU A 48 -5.64 -0.89 -13.80
CA LEU A 48 -6.85 -1.68 -14.07
C LEU A 48 -6.66 -3.17 -13.78
N GLN A 49 -5.45 -3.70 -13.94
CA GLN A 49 -5.16 -5.11 -13.67
C GLN A 49 -5.13 -5.42 -12.17
N THR A 50 -4.74 -4.45 -11.35
CA THR A 50 -4.54 -4.64 -9.91
C THR A 50 -5.68 -4.06 -9.06
N SER A 51 -6.52 -3.21 -9.64
CA SER A 51 -7.69 -2.62 -8.98
C SER A 51 -8.89 -3.58 -8.91
N TYR A 52 -9.79 -3.26 -7.99
CA TYR A 52 -11.05 -3.97 -7.78
C TYR A 52 -12.15 -2.99 -7.40
N PHE A 53 -13.40 -3.46 -7.43
CA PHE A 53 -14.53 -2.72 -6.86
C PHE A 53 -14.90 -3.31 -5.50
N ASP A 54 -15.29 -2.46 -4.57
CA ASP A 54 -15.91 -2.83 -3.30
C ASP A 54 -17.40 -2.49 -3.35
N PHE A 55 -18.23 -3.46 -3.01
CA PHE A 55 -19.68 -3.31 -2.91
C PHE A 55 -20.16 -3.95 -1.62
N GLU A 56 -20.64 -3.13 -0.69
CA GLU A 56 -21.14 -3.58 0.63
C GLU A 56 -20.14 -4.43 1.46
N GLY A 57 -18.83 -4.27 1.20
CA GLY A 57 -17.77 -5.03 1.85
C GLY A 57 -17.30 -6.26 1.05
N ASP A 58 -17.98 -6.59 -0.04
CA ASP A 58 -17.57 -7.64 -0.96
C ASP A 58 -16.61 -7.10 -2.01
N LYS A 59 -15.51 -7.84 -2.19
CA LYS A 59 -14.47 -7.54 -3.17
C LYS A 59 -14.84 -8.15 -4.52
N LEU A 60 -15.11 -7.30 -5.50
CA LEU A 60 -15.40 -7.67 -6.89
C LEU A 60 -14.08 -7.74 -7.67
N ASP A 61 -13.35 -8.85 -7.53
CA ASP A 61 -12.01 -9.03 -8.12
C ASP A 61 -11.93 -10.07 -9.25
N THR A 62 -13.00 -10.83 -9.48
CA THR A 62 -13.07 -11.77 -10.61
C THR A 62 -13.62 -11.06 -11.84
N ASP A 63 -12.76 -10.88 -12.83
CA ASP A 63 -13.01 -10.08 -14.04
C ASP A 63 -14.16 -10.62 -14.91
N GLU A 64 -14.37 -11.94 -14.93
CA GLU A 64 -15.40 -12.62 -15.72
C GLU A 64 -16.78 -12.62 -15.05
N ASN A 65 -16.86 -12.38 -13.74
CA ASN A 65 -18.13 -12.36 -13.03
C ASN A 65 -18.97 -11.15 -13.45
N THR A 66 -20.28 -11.34 -13.48
CA THR A 66 -21.23 -10.29 -13.83
C THR A 66 -21.71 -9.55 -12.60
N LEU A 67 -22.15 -8.31 -12.79
CA LEU A 67 -22.74 -7.49 -11.72
C LEU A 67 -23.91 -8.17 -11.01
N LYS A 68 -24.69 -8.97 -11.75
CA LYS A 68 -25.78 -9.78 -11.21
C LYS A 68 -25.34 -10.78 -10.13
N ILE A 69 -24.16 -11.38 -10.27
CA ILE A 69 -23.66 -12.38 -9.30
C ILE A 69 -23.35 -11.71 -7.95
N TYR A 70 -22.90 -10.46 -7.99
CA TYR A 70 -22.60 -9.65 -6.81
C TYR A 70 -23.82 -8.90 -6.25
N GLY A 71 -25.03 -9.18 -6.75
CA GLY A 71 -26.25 -8.52 -6.28
C GLY A 71 -26.31 -7.01 -6.57
N VAL A 72 -25.56 -6.53 -7.56
CA VAL A 72 -25.59 -5.11 -7.95
C VAL A 72 -26.88 -4.83 -8.71
N GLU A 73 -27.63 -3.85 -8.22
CA GLU A 73 -28.94 -3.46 -8.75
C GLU A 73 -28.95 -2.00 -9.21
N GLU A 74 -30.12 -1.52 -9.64
CA GLU A 74 -30.30 -0.13 -10.02
C GLU A 74 -30.10 0.81 -8.81
N LYS A 75 -29.34 1.89 -9.03
CA LYS A 75 -28.88 2.87 -8.04
C LYS A 75 -27.88 2.34 -7.02
N SER A 76 -27.32 1.14 -7.23
CA SER A 76 -26.18 0.67 -6.43
C SER A 76 -24.98 1.61 -6.56
N ARG A 77 -24.23 1.71 -5.46
CA ARG A 77 -23.07 2.58 -5.34
C ARG A 77 -21.84 1.75 -4.97
N LEU A 78 -20.89 1.66 -5.91
CA LEU A 78 -19.67 0.86 -5.77
C LEU A 78 -18.51 1.79 -5.44
N LYS A 79 -17.49 1.28 -4.76
CA LYS A 79 -16.24 2.00 -4.55
C LYS A 79 -15.16 1.41 -5.44
N TYR A 80 -14.46 2.25 -6.19
CA TYR A 80 -13.26 1.85 -6.91
C TYR A 80 -12.06 1.92 -5.98
N VAL A 81 -11.35 0.80 -5.86
CA VAL A 81 -10.15 0.71 -5.01
C VAL A 81 -8.93 0.46 -5.89
N GLU A 82 -8.05 1.45 -5.94
CA GLU A 82 -6.72 1.29 -6.52
C GLU A 82 -5.87 0.40 -5.59
N SER A 83 -5.21 -0.62 -6.15
CA SER A 83 -4.18 -1.34 -5.40
C SER A 83 -2.95 -0.46 -5.31
N MET A 84 -2.54 -0.11 -4.09
CA MET A 84 -1.40 0.76 -3.81
C MET A 84 -0.03 0.11 -4.09
N ASN A 85 0.05 -0.84 -5.03
CA ASN A 85 1.32 -1.36 -5.54
C ASN A 85 2.01 -0.40 -6.52
N ARG A 86 1.60 0.87 -6.59
CA ARG A 86 2.34 1.89 -7.33
C ARG A 86 3.65 2.17 -6.57
N PRO A 87 4.84 1.97 -7.16
CA PRO A 87 6.02 2.64 -6.65
C PRO A 87 5.74 4.14 -6.72
N SER A 88 5.87 4.84 -5.59
CA SER A 88 5.65 6.29 -5.52
C SER A 88 6.37 6.98 -6.68
N ARG A 89 5.60 7.64 -7.56
CA ARG A 89 6.15 8.49 -8.64
C ARG A 89 6.85 9.74 -8.10
N ASP A 90 6.65 10.02 -6.82
CA ASP A 90 7.19 11.14 -6.10
C ASP A 90 7.90 10.59 -4.84
N PRO A 91 9.25 10.60 -4.80
CA PRO A 91 10.02 10.02 -3.68
C PRO A 91 9.75 10.71 -2.34
N ASP A 92 9.14 11.91 -2.35
CA ASP A 92 8.84 12.70 -1.16
C ASP A 92 7.34 12.67 -0.75
N SER A 93 6.47 11.98 -1.50
CA SER A 93 5.04 11.86 -1.13
C SER A 93 4.84 10.78 -0.06
N LEU A 94 4.61 11.24 1.17
CA LEU A 94 4.25 10.45 2.37
C LEU A 94 2.89 9.71 2.29
N GLY A 95 2.23 9.65 1.12
CA GLY A 95 0.88 9.11 0.96
C GLY A 95 0.77 7.73 0.29
N GLY A 96 1.88 7.08 -0.05
CA GLY A 96 1.90 5.82 -0.81
C GLY A 96 2.95 4.82 -0.35
N VAL A 97 3.47 4.97 0.87
CA VAL A 97 4.30 3.93 1.46
C VAL A 97 3.34 2.92 2.08
N GLY A 98 2.86 1.98 1.26
CA GLY A 98 2.56 0.66 1.81
C GLY A 98 3.82 0.30 2.59
N ALA A 99 3.73 0.30 3.93
CA ALA A 99 4.87 -0.01 4.76
C ALA A 99 5.44 -1.30 4.20
N LYS A 100 6.70 -1.29 3.77
CA LYS A 100 7.38 -2.53 3.43
C LYS A 100 7.45 -3.30 4.75
N PHE A 101 6.41 -4.07 5.02
CA PHE A 101 6.38 -4.95 6.17
C PHE A 101 7.56 -5.90 5.97
N VAL A 102 8.32 -6.11 7.04
CA VAL A 102 9.45 -7.03 7.02
C VAL A 102 8.91 -8.39 6.62
N ASP A 103 9.47 -8.99 5.58
CA ASP A 103 9.17 -10.37 5.21
C ASP A 103 9.68 -11.30 6.31
N VAL A 104 8.79 -11.69 7.22
CA VAL A 104 9.10 -12.59 8.33
C VAL A 104 9.32 -14.04 7.87
N SER A 105 8.95 -14.39 6.63
CA SER A 105 9.25 -15.69 6.05
C SER A 105 10.69 -15.79 5.53
N ASN A 106 11.39 -14.67 5.45
CA ASN A 106 12.82 -14.65 5.16
C ASN A 106 13.61 -15.10 6.39
N GLU A 107 13.87 -16.41 6.47
CA GLU A 107 14.70 -17.03 7.53
C GLU A 107 16.13 -16.48 7.57
N LYS A 108 16.62 -15.81 6.51
CA LYS A 108 17.92 -15.12 6.52
C LYS A 108 17.86 -13.73 7.15
N GLY A 109 16.67 -13.16 7.31
CA GLY A 109 16.43 -11.82 7.84
C GLY A 109 16.55 -11.74 9.36
N LEU A 110 16.10 -12.77 10.07
CA LEU A 110 16.24 -12.87 11.53
C LEU A 110 17.54 -13.58 11.88
N GLN A 111 18.57 -12.81 12.25
CA GLN A 111 19.85 -13.37 12.67
C GLN A 111 20.11 -13.05 14.14
N ARG A 112 20.46 -14.07 14.93
CA ARG A 112 21.00 -13.87 16.26
C ARG A 112 22.49 -13.59 16.15
N ILE A 113 22.88 -12.36 16.44
CA ILE A 113 24.28 -11.92 16.43
C ILE A 113 24.69 -11.53 17.86
N GLU A 114 25.90 -11.92 18.26
CA GLU A 114 26.46 -11.49 19.54
C GLU A 114 26.99 -10.05 19.45
N TRP A 115 26.65 -9.23 20.44
CA TRP A 115 27.17 -7.87 20.54
C TRP A 115 28.61 -7.86 21.03
N ALA A 116 29.45 -7.05 20.39
CA ALA A 116 30.80 -6.80 20.86
C ALA A 116 30.80 -6.09 22.22
N LYS A 117 31.68 -6.52 23.14
CA LYS A 117 31.81 -5.92 24.49
C LYS A 117 32.40 -4.51 24.46
N ASN A 118 33.21 -4.21 23.45
CA ASN A 118 33.88 -2.93 23.26
C ASN A 118 33.47 -2.36 21.90
N ALA A 119 32.60 -1.35 21.93
CA ALA A 119 32.16 -0.64 20.73
C ALA A 119 32.47 0.87 20.88
N PRO A 120 32.75 1.58 19.77
CA PRO A 120 32.84 3.04 19.80
C PRO A 120 31.50 3.65 20.22
N GLU A 121 31.54 4.89 20.72
CA GLU A 121 30.38 5.56 21.34
C GLU A 121 29.12 5.53 20.46
N TRP A 122 29.28 5.75 19.15
CA TRP A 122 28.20 5.77 18.16
C TRP A 122 27.67 4.38 17.73
N ARG A 123 28.23 3.30 18.27
CA ARG A 123 27.80 1.90 18.07
C ARG A 123 27.33 1.26 19.39
N ARG A 124 27.31 2.00 20.50
CA ARG A 124 26.78 1.52 21.77
C ARG A 124 25.26 1.45 21.69
N VAL A 125 24.71 0.32 22.09
CA VAL A 125 23.26 0.04 22.03
C VAL A 125 22.71 -0.25 23.41
N ASP A 126 21.47 0.18 23.64
CA ASP A 126 20.71 -0.17 24.83
C ASP A 126 19.75 -1.31 24.55
N ARG A 127 19.19 -1.92 25.60
CA ARG A 127 18.19 -2.98 25.45
C ARG A 127 16.95 -2.46 24.69
N GLY A 128 16.46 -3.25 23.74
CA GLY A 128 15.26 -2.97 22.96
C GLY A 128 15.53 -2.96 21.46
N PHE A 129 14.61 -2.35 20.71
CA PHE A 129 14.75 -2.20 19.26
C PHE A 129 15.85 -1.18 18.91
N VAL A 130 16.73 -1.57 17.99
CA VAL A 130 17.88 -0.78 17.53
C VAL A 130 17.88 -0.75 16.00
N LEU A 131 18.09 0.44 15.44
CA LEU A 131 18.29 0.63 14.01
C LEU A 131 19.79 0.82 13.71
N GLU A 132 20.25 0.24 12.61
CA GLU A 132 21.58 0.50 12.07
C GLU A 132 21.49 1.38 10.82
N GLY A 133 22.43 2.31 10.66
CA GLY A 133 22.49 3.19 9.50
C GLY A 133 23.84 3.87 9.36
N ILE A 134 24.01 4.67 8.31
CA ILE A 134 25.23 5.46 8.09
C ILE A 134 24.96 6.90 8.54
N CYS A 135 25.79 7.46 9.41
CA CYS A 135 25.64 8.85 9.81
C CYS A 135 26.08 9.80 8.69
N THR A 136 25.18 10.66 8.24
CA THR A 136 25.44 11.66 7.19
C THR A 136 25.67 13.07 7.73
N SER A 137 25.52 13.28 9.05
CA SER A 137 25.65 14.61 9.67
C SER A 137 27.11 15.05 9.72
N PRO A 138 27.52 16.12 9.01
CA PRO A 138 28.93 16.48 8.81
C PRO A 138 29.66 16.95 10.07
N LYS A 139 28.93 17.29 11.13
CA LYS A 139 29.51 17.70 12.43
C LYS A 139 29.55 16.54 13.44
N CYS A 140 29.10 15.36 13.06
CA CYS A 140 29.12 14.19 13.94
C CYS A 140 30.48 13.51 13.90
N LYS A 141 30.99 13.09 15.06
CA LYS A 141 32.22 12.26 15.14
C LYS A 141 32.11 10.94 14.35
N ALA A 142 30.89 10.48 14.08
CA ALA A 142 30.60 9.26 13.35
C ALA A 142 30.24 9.49 11.87
N THR A 143 30.51 10.67 11.29
CA THR A 143 30.20 10.95 9.87
C THR A 143 30.81 9.88 8.96
N GLY A 144 29.98 9.31 8.08
CA GLY A 144 30.37 8.23 7.16
C GLY A 144 30.55 6.86 7.81
N GLN A 145 30.36 6.74 9.13
CA GLN A 145 30.45 5.48 9.87
C GLN A 145 29.08 4.85 10.07
N THR A 146 29.05 3.53 10.23
CA THR A 146 27.87 2.82 10.72
C THR A 146 27.60 3.19 12.17
N VAL A 147 26.39 3.67 12.43
CA VAL A 147 25.90 4.05 13.75
C VAL A 147 24.74 3.15 14.16
N ALA A 148 24.58 2.96 15.47
CA ALA A 148 23.45 2.26 16.04
C ALA A 148 22.56 3.26 16.79
N ILE A 149 21.26 3.24 16.51
CA ILE A 149 20.28 4.17 17.07
C ILE A 149 19.30 3.34 17.90
N SER A 150 19.39 3.47 19.22
CA SER A 150 18.49 2.79 20.15
C SER A 150 17.13 3.50 20.15
N MET A 151 16.08 2.81 19.71
CA MET A 151 14.72 3.33 19.69
C MET A 151 13.97 3.09 21.02
N HIS A 152 14.59 2.34 21.94
CA HIS A 152 14.09 2.06 23.29
C HIS A 152 12.69 1.43 23.40
N TYR A 153 12.18 0.87 22.30
CA TYR A 153 10.99 0.01 22.36
C TYR A 153 11.36 -1.27 23.11
N ARG A 154 10.76 -1.45 24.31
CA ARG A 154 11.11 -2.51 25.26
C ARG A 154 10.43 -3.84 24.95
N ASN A 155 9.24 -3.80 24.34
CA ASN A 155 8.46 -4.97 23.95
C ASN A 155 8.46 -5.02 22.42
N TYR A 156 9.51 -5.59 21.86
CA TYR A 156 9.56 -5.86 20.44
C TYR A 156 9.95 -7.32 20.28
N ASP A 157 8.93 -8.17 20.21
CA ASP A 157 9.06 -9.56 19.87
C ASP A 157 8.42 -9.73 18.49
N ILE A 158 9.24 -10.03 17.48
CA ILE A 158 8.74 -10.37 16.13
C ILE A 158 8.18 -11.82 16.14
N THR A 159 8.41 -12.57 17.22
CA THR A 159 8.19 -14.02 17.32
C THR A 159 7.50 -14.41 18.62
N SER A 160 6.68 -13.53 19.21
CA SER A 160 5.91 -13.94 20.39
C SER A 160 4.87 -14.99 19.98
N GLU A 161 5.21 -16.27 20.18
CA GLU A 161 4.24 -17.30 20.55
C GLU A 161 3.68 -17.01 21.95
#